data_AF-A0A5C7QT17-F1
#
_entry.id   AF-A0A5C7QT17-F1
#
_cell.length_a   1.000
_cell.length_b   1.000
_cell.length_c   1.000
_cell.angle_alpha   90.00
_cell.angle_beta   90.00
_cell.angle_gamma   90.00
#
_symmetry.space_group_name_H-M   'P 1'
#
loop_
_entity.id
_entity.type
_entity.pdbx_description
1 polymer ?
#
loop_
_entity_poly.entity_id
_entity_poly.type
_entity_poly.pdbx_seq_one_letter_code
_entity_poly.pdbx_strand_id
1 'polypeptide(L)'
;MLELSKGKLTTQPDRHTGRGLFFTSRLADVLDLHANATAFQYRGWNRRNWFKGKPIARQGTSIYLAIALDTPRTLDDVLRAHSIGGDGYTFDRTVVPLQLMTDSHTGLESRAQAKRVATRLHSFRRAELDFTGVPQVGHGFVDELFRVFPHDHPGLQIVPVGMTPRVAAMVESVVSAG
;
A
#
# COMPACT_ATOMS: atom_id res chain seq x y z
N MET A 1 2.34 -9.89 1.48
CA MET A 1 1.20 -9.16 2.09
C MET A 1 1.12 -7.73 1.62
N LEU A 2 2.06 -6.88 2.04
CA LEU A 2 2.23 -5.50 1.54
C LEU A 2 2.20 -5.40 0.00
N GLU A 3 2.76 -6.39 -0.68
CA GLU A 3 2.80 -6.39 -2.15
C GLU A 3 1.41 -6.29 -2.82
N LEU A 4 0.37 -6.86 -2.21
CA LEU A 4 -1.00 -6.77 -2.73
C LEU A 4 -1.58 -5.36 -2.57
N SER A 5 -1.20 -4.64 -1.51
CA SER A 5 -1.70 -3.28 -1.28
C SER A 5 -1.09 -2.24 -2.21
N LYS A 6 0.07 -2.52 -2.83
CA LYS A 6 0.73 -1.65 -3.80
C LYS A 6 0.07 -1.69 -5.20
N GLY A 7 -0.54 -2.82 -5.57
CA GLY A 7 -0.99 -3.07 -6.94
C GLY A 7 0.14 -3.43 -7.90
N LYS A 8 -0.18 -3.57 -9.20
CA LYS A 8 0.75 -4.01 -10.27
C LYS A 8 1.51 -5.29 -9.91
N LEU A 9 0.84 -6.23 -9.27
CA LEU A 9 1.42 -7.53 -8.88
C LEU A 9 0.90 -8.62 -9.80
N THR A 10 1.81 -9.34 -10.44
CA THR A 10 1.51 -10.42 -11.39
C THR A 10 2.68 -11.41 -11.42
N THR A 11 2.40 -12.68 -11.63
CA THR A 11 3.39 -13.73 -11.90
C THR A 11 3.54 -14.01 -13.40
N GLN A 12 2.69 -13.41 -14.24
CA GLN A 12 2.72 -13.52 -15.72
C GLN A 12 2.60 -12.12 -16.34
N PRO A 13 3.66 -11.30 -16.30
CA PRO A 13 3.61 -9.91 -16.76
C PRO A 13 3.26 -9.77 -18.24
N ASP A 14 3.65 -10.73 -19.08
CA ASP A 14 3.36 -10.73 -20.53
C ASP A 14 1.87 -10.90 -20.85
N ARG A 15 1.08 -11.41 -19.89
CA ARG A 15 -0.35 -11.69 -20.07
C ARG A 15 -1.25 -10.89 -19.12
N HIS A 16 -0.70 -10.36 -18.04
CA HIS A 16 -1.47 -9.71 -16.98
C HIS A 16 -0.76 -8.47 -16.46
N THR A 17 -1.47 -7.34 -16.50
CA THR A 17 -1.00 -6.03 -16.01
C THR A 17 -0.91 -5.93 -14.48
N GLY A 18 -1.32 -6.96 -13.74
CA GLY A 18 -1.35 -6.95 -12.27
C GLY A 18 -2.36 -5.99 -11.65
N ARG A 19 -3.37 -5.59 -12.43
CA ARG A 19 -4.44 -4.64 -12.04
C ARG A 19 -5.66 -5.30 -11.41
N GLY A 20 -6.00 -6.52 -11.84
CA GLY A 20 -7.29 -7.18 -11.52
C GLY A 20 -7.63 -7.22 -10.04
N LEU A 21 -6.89 -8.03 -9.27
CA LEU A 21 -7.14 -8.18 -7.82
C LEU A 21 -7.09 -6.85 -7.06
N PHE A 22 -6.19 -5.95 -7.47
CA PHE A 22 -6.10 -4.62 -6.86
C PHE A 22 -7.41 -3.86 -7.04
N PHE A 23 -7.87 -3.59 -8.26
CA PHE A 23 -9.09 -2.80 -8.46
C PHE A 23 -10.36 -3.52 -7.99
N THR A 24 -10.45 -4.84 -8.15
CA THR A 24 -11.57 -5.62 -7.59
C THR A 24 -11.70 -5.43 -6.09
N SER A 25 -10.57 -5.39 -5.35
CA SER A 25 -10.62 -5.11 -3.91
C SER A 25 -11.18 -3.71 -3.60
N ARG A 26 -10.89 -2.69 -4.40
CA ARG A 26 -11.34 -1.29 -4.16
C ARG A 26 -12.81 -1.07 -4.53
N LEU A 27 -13.37 -1.93 -5.38
CA LEU A 27 -14.80 -1.93 -5.67
C LEU A 27 -15.61 -2.50 -4.51
N ALA A 28 -15.03 -3.43 -3.75
CA ALA A 28 -15.70 -4.10 -2.64
C ALA A 28 -15.83 -3.21 -1.39
N ASP A 29 -16.89 -3.40 -0.64
CA ASP A 29 -17.02 -2.87 0.73
C ASP A 29 -16.34 -3.80 1.74
N VAL A 30 -16.38 -5.10 1.48
CA VAL A 30 -15.61 -6.11 2.21
C VAL A 30 -14.96 -7.01 1.19
N LEU A 31 -13.65 -7.20 1.31
CA LEU A 31 -12.96 -8.31 0.65
C LEU A 31 -12.10 -9.03 1.68
N ASP A 32 -12.35 -10.33 1.86
CA ASP A 32 -11.51 -11.20 2.68
C ASP A 32 -10.84 -12.23 1.77
N LEU A 33 -9.51 -12.22 1.74
CA LEU A 33 -8.68 -13.14 0.96
C LEU A 33 -7.93 -14.05 1.93
N HIS A 34 -8.16 -15.35 1.79
CA HIS A 34 -7.48 -16.40 2.54
C HIS A 34 -6.66 -17.26 1.58
N ALA A 35 -5.37 -17.42 1.85
CA ALA A 35 -4.50 -18.29 1.08
C ALA A 35 -3.36 -18.82 1.95
N ASN A 36 -3.14 -20.14 1.96
CA ASN A 36 -1.97 -20.80 2.56
C ASN A 36 -1.62 -20.26 3.97
N ALA A 37 -2.57 -20.34 4.91
CA ALA A 37 -2.42 -19.83 6.28
C ALA A 37 -2.15 -18.32 6.40
N THR A 38 -2.45 -17.55 5.36
CA THR A 38 -2.44 -16.08 5.37
C THR A 38 -3.85 -15.56 5.11
N ALA A 39 -4.27 -14.52 5.83
CA ALA A 39 -5.53 -13.84 5.57
C ALA A 39 -5.37 -12.33 5.49
N PHE A 40 -6.20 -11.73 4.65
CA PHE A 40 -6.19 -10.30 4.38
C PHE A 40 -7.60 -9.80 4.26
N GLN A 41 -7.79 -8.62 4.78
CA GLN A 41 -9.08 -7.97 4.78
C GLN A 41 -8.92 -6.60 4.17
N TYR A 42 -9.69 -6.31 3.14
CA TYR A 42 -9.91 -4.96 2.68
C TYR A 42 -11.28 -4.50 3.15
N ARG A 43 -11.33 -3.28 3.66
CA ARG A 43 -12.55 -2.64 4.11
C ARG A 43 -12.72 -1.36 3.31
N GLY A 44 -13.76 -1.31 2.49
CA GLY A 44 -14.13 -0.18 1.64
C GLY A 44 -14.74 0.99 2.43
N TRP A 45 -15.29 0.70 3.61
CA TRP A 45 -15.73 1.67 4.61
C TRP A 45 -14.55 2.17 5.47
N ASN A 46 -14.62 3.40 5.97
CA ASN A 46 -13.63 4.05 6.84
C ASN A 46 -12.18 3.97 6.32
N ARG A 47 -11.79 4.94 5.48
CA ARG A 47 -10.42 5.15 4.96
C ARG A 47 -9.89 4.10 3.97
N ARG A 48 -10.71 3.14 3.53
CA ARG A 48 -10.42 2.24 2.39
C ARG A 48 -9.05 1.54 2.51
N ASN A 49 -8.92 0.68 3.53
CA ASN A 49 -7.60 0.15 3.88
C ASN A 49 -7.55 -1.39 3.95
N TRP A 50 -6.33 -1.90 3.85
CA TRP A 50 -5.98 -3.29 4.08
C TRP A 50 -5.63 -3.51 5.56
N PHE A 51 -5.99 -4.70 6.05
CA PHE A 51 -5.74 -5.18 7.40
C PHE A 51 -5.26 -6.63 7.35
N LYS A 52 -4.43 -7.02 8.33
CA LYS A 52 -4.07 -8.41 8.57
C LYS A 52 -5.31 -9.14 9.11
N GLY A 53 -5.73 -10.21 8.45
CA GLY A 53 -6.83 -11.07 8.89
C GLY A 53 -6.35 -12.27 9.69
N LYS A 54 -7.26 -12.95 10.38
CA LYS A 54 -6.98 -14.26 11.00
C LYS A 54 -7.07 -15.36 9.94
N PRO A 55 -6.00 -16.12 9.69
CA PRO A 55 -6.01 -17.15 8.66
C PRO A 55 -6.89 -18.33 9.05
N ILE A 56 -7.49 -18.93 8.03
CA ILE A 56 -8.17 -20.23 8.13
C ILE A 56 -7.19 -21.25 7.53
N ALA A 57 -6.94 -22.34 8.25
CA ALA A 57 -6.07 -23.42 7.78
C ALA A 57 -6.79 -24.21 6.67
N ARG A 58 -6.72 -23.69 5.44
CA ARG A 58 -7.27 -24.32 4.24
C ARG A 58 -6.24 -24.23 3.12
N GLN A 59 -6.05 -25.33 2.39
CA GLN A 59 -5.26 -25.31 1.16
C GLN A 59 -6.03 -24.64 0.02
N GLY A 60 -5.31 -23.87 -0.80
CA GLY A 60 -5.87 -23.10 -1.89
C GLY A 60 -6.14 -21.64 -1.53
N THR A 61 -6.93 -20.96 -2.38
CA THR A 61 -7.32 -19.56 -2.20
C THR A 61 -8.83 -19.46 -2.06
N SER A 62 -9.31 -18.67 -1.10
CA SER A 62 -10.72 -18.34 -0.94
C SER A 62 -10.88 -16.83 -0.85
N ILE A 63 -11.84 -16.28 -1.61
CA ILE A 63 -12.17 -14.86 -1.62
C ILE A 63 -13.63 -14.73 -1.20
N TYR A 64 -13.88 -13.98 -0.14
CA TYR A 64 -15.19 -13.44 0.18
C TYR A 64 -15.23 -11.99 -0.26
N LEU A 65 -16.29 -11.58 -0.94
CA LEU A 65 -16.47 -10.23 -1.46
C LEU A 65 -17.91 -9.80 -1.23
N ALA A 66 -18.10 -8.62 -0.66
CA ALA A 66 -19.39 -7.98 -0.50
C ALA A 66 -19.36 -6.55 -1.04
N ILE A 67 -20.45 -6.17 -1.71
CA ILE A 67 -20.71 -4.83 -2.24
C ILE A 67 -22.12 -4.45 -1.78
N ALA A 68 -22.27 -3.24 -1.24
CA ALA A 68 -23.54 -2.66 -0.88
C ALA A 68 -24.37 -2.38 -2.15
N LEU A 69 -25.65 -2.75 -2.13
CA LEU A 69 -26.54 -2.60 -3.30
C LEU A 69 -26.81 -1.13 -3.65
N ASP A 70 -26.70 -0.25 -2.68
CA ASP A 70 -26.86 1.20 -2.77
C ASP A 70 -25.51 1.94 -2.81
N THR A 71 -24.41 1.26 -3.11
CA THR A 71 -23.09 1.89 -3.13
C THR A 71 -23.04 3.02 -4.17
N PRO A 72 -22.67 4.25 -3.79
CA PRO A 72 -22.47 5.34 -4.75
C PRO A 72 -21.14 5.19 -5.52
N ARG A 73 -20.32 4.19 -5.16
CA ARG A 73 -18.98 3.99 -5.71
C ARG A 73 -19.08 3.44 -7.12
N THR A 74 -18.49 4.15 -8.08
CA THR A 74 -18.41 3.68 -9.47
C THR A 74 -17.03 3.07 -9.78
N LEU A 75 -16.98 2.26 -10.85
CA LEU A 75 -15.71 1.79 -11.40
C LEU A 75 -14.83 2.95 -11.87
N ASP A 76 -15.46 3.96 -12.47
CA ASP A 76 -14.79 5.16 -12.97
C ASP A 76 -14.06 5.90 -11.83
N ASP A 77 -14.74 6.16 -10.70
CA ASP A 77 -14.14 6.80 -9.52
C ASP A 77 -12.95 6.01 -8.99
N VAL A 78 -13.08 4.68 -8.93
CA VAL A 78 -12.04 3.79 -8.41
C VAL A 78 -10.81 3.77 -9.32
N LEU A 79 -10.99 3.77 -10.64
CA LEU A 79 -9.89 3.81 -11.59
C LEU A 79 -9.19 5.18 -11.58
N ARG A 80 -9.96 6.27 -11.60
CA ARG A 80 -9.44 7.66 -11.62
C ARG A 80 -8.69 8.02 -10.35
N ALA A 81 -9.10 7.52 -9.19
CA ALA A 81 -8.41 7.75 -7.92
C ALA A 81 -6.92 7.32 -7.93
N HIS A 82 -6.57 6.40 -8.82
CA HIS A 82 -5.22 5.86 -9.00
C HIS A 82 -4.47 6.43 -10.21
N SER A 83 -5.04 7.46 -10.85
CA SER A 83 -4.39 8.30 -11.86
C SER A 83 -3.99 9.63 -11.25
N ILE A 84 -2.74 10.06 -11.47
CA ILE A 84 -2.27 11.38 -11.04
C ILE A 84 -3.06 12.51 -11.72
N GLY A 85 -3.41 12.34 -13.00
CA GLY A 85 -4.18 13.35 -13.75
C GLY A 85 -5.66 13.40 -13.35
N GLY A 86 -6.21 12.33 -12.79
CA GLY A 86 -7.63 12.21 -12.42
C GLY A 86 -8.61 12.16 -13.60
N ASP A 87 -8.17 12.52 -14.80
CA ASP A 87 -8.90 12.56 -16.06
C ASP A 87 -8.78 11.27 -16.90
N GLY A 88 -7.90 10.36 -16.50
CA GLY A 88 -7.69 9.07 -17.15
C GLY A 88 -7.65 7.87 -16.19
N TYR A 89 -7.38 6.70 -16.76
CA TYR A 89 -7.27 5.42 -16.03
C TYR A 89 -5.84 4.89 -15.91
N THR A 90 -4.86 5.75 -16.19
CA THR A 90 -3.44 5.46 -15.99
C THR A 90 -3.22 5.08 -14.53
N PHE A 91 -2.66 3.90 -14.27
CA PHE A 91 -2.38 3.46 -12.91
C PHE A 91 -0.95 3.83 -12.55
N ASP A 92 -0.74 5.07 -12.13
CA ASP A 92 0.58 5.64 -11.83
C ASP A 92 0.67 6.19 -10.40
N ARG A 93 -0.43 6.15 -9.64
CA ARG A 93 -0.49 6.46 -8.22
C ARG A 93 -0.89 5.24 -7.38
N THR A 94 -0.18 5.02 -6.28
CA THR A 94 -0.53 4.00 -5.28
C THR A 94 -0.45 4.54 -3.86
N VAL A 95 -1.18 3.90 -2.94
CA VAL A 95 -1.14 4.18 -1.49
C VAL A 95 -0.72 2.90 -0.78
N VAL A 96 0.33 3.00 0.03
CA VAL A 96 0.97 1.88 0.70
C VAL A 96 0.75 2.02 2.21
N PRO A 97 -0.18 1.25 2.80
CA PRO A 97 -0.43 1.29 4.24
C PRO A 97 0.70 0.59 5.00
N LEU A 98 1.51 1.37 5.72
CA LEU A 98 2.67 0.88 6.45
C LEU A 98 2.30 0.10 7.72
N GLN A 99 1.08 0.28 8.25
CA GLN A 99 0.54 -0.58 9.31
C GLN A 99 0.51 -2.08 8.94
N LEU A 100 0.57 -2.43 7.64
CA LEU A 100 0.68 -3.84 7.23
C LEU A 100 2.08 -4.42 7.51
N MET A 101 3.06 -3.58 7.79
CA MET A 101 4.43 -3.98 8.11
C MET A 101 4.75 -3.94 9.60
N THR A 102 3.86 -3.38 10.41
CA THR A 102 3.99 -3.38 11.87
C THR A 102 3.35 -4.65 12.44
N ASP A 103 3.92 -5.12 13.55
CA ASP A 103 3.27 -6.05 14.49
C ASP A 103 3.13 -5.34 15.83
N SER A 104 2.36 -5.90 16.77
CA SER A 104 1.97 -5.24 18.03
C SER A 104 3.13 -4.76 18.92
N HIS A 105 4.36 -5.19 18.63
CA HIS A 105 5.56 -4.89 19.42
C HIS A 105 6.74 -4.35 18.60
N THR A 106 6.60 -4.19 17.29
CA THR A 106 7.74 -3.82 16.42
C THR A 106 7.42 -2.62 15.53
N GLY A 107 8.21 -1.56 15.70
CA GLY A 107 8.21 -0.39 14.82
C GLY A 107 8.89 -0.68 13.47
N LEU A 108 8.97 0.35 12.63
CA LEU A 108 9.69 0.30 11.35
C LEU A 108 11.06 0.96 11.52
N GLU A 109 12.09 0.18 11.77
CA GLU A 109 13.39 0.71 12.25
C GLU A 109 14.53 0.46 11.26
N SER A 110 14.47 -0.63 10.50
CA SER A 110 15.58 -1.11 9.69
C SER A 110 15.50 -0.69 8.21
N ARG A 111 16.67 -0.52 7.57
CA ARG A 111 16.79 -0.38 6.11
C ARG A 111 16.18 -1.55 5.34
N ALA A 112 16.27 -2.77 5.89
CA ALA A 112 15.67 -3.94 5.27
C ALA A 112 14.13 -3.85 5.21
N GLN A 113 13.48 -3.31 6.24
CA GLN A 113 12.05 -3.02 6.19
C GLN A 113 11.73 -1.94 5.14
N ALA A 114 12.52 -0.88 5.07
CA ALA A 114 12.36 0.19 4.08
C ALA A 114 12.50 -0.33 2.64
N LYS A 115 13.54 -1.12 2.35
CA LYS A 115 13.72 -1.76 1.03
C LYS A 115 12.52 -2.63 0.65
N ARG A 116 11.96 -3.40 1.58
CA ARG A 116 10.73 -4.18 1.35
C ARG A 116 9.53 -3.29 1.02
N VAL A 117 9.39 -2.15 1.67
CA VAL A 117 8.36 -1.15 1.35
C VAL A 117 8.58 -0.59 -0.05
N ALA A 118 9.81 -0.23 -0.39
CA ALA A 118 10.19 0.41 -1.64
C ALA A 118 10.11 -0.52 -2.87
N THR A 119 10.23 -1.84 -2.67
CA THR A 119 10.12 -2.84 -3.73
C THR A 119 8.90 -2.60 -4.63
N ARG A 120 9.14 -2.52 -5.95
CA ARG A 120 8.18 -2.23 -7.03
C ARG A 120 7.56 -0.82 -7.05
N LEU A 121 7.91 0.07 -6.12
CA LEU A 121 7.37 1.43 -6.15
C LEU A 121 7.86 2.22 -7.37
N HIS A 122 9.04 1.91 -7.92
CA HIS A 122 9.55 2.51 -9.16
C HIS A 122 8.65 2.30 -10.39
N SER A 123 7.70 1.36 -10.32
CA SER A 123 6.69 1.17 -11.38
C SER A 123 5.58 2.23 -11.35
N PHE A 124 5.56 3.10 -10.34
CA PHE A 124 4.61 4.20 -10.18
C PHE A 124 5.33 5.54 -10.35
N ARG A 125 4.57 6.58 -10.70
CA ARG A 125 5.06 7.97 -10.70
C ARG A 125 4.88 8.63 -9.33
N ARG A 126 3.89 8.18 -8.55
CA ARG A 126 3.64 8.66 -7.19
C ARG A 126 3.26 7.51 -6.26
N ALA A 127 3.93 7.43 -5.12
CA ALA A 127 3.61 6.49 -4.05
C ALA A 127 3.38 7.25 -2.74
N GLU A 128 2.16 7.15 -2.21
CA GLU A 128 1.82 7.65 -0.89
C GLU A 128 2.12 6.57 0.15
N LEU A 129 3.00 6.86 1.09
CA LEU A 129 3.28 5.97 2.22
C LEU A 129 2.41 6.39 3.40
N ASP A 130 1.41 5.58 3.75
CA ASP A 130 0.47 5.87 4.81
C ASP A 130 0.99 5.34 6.15
N PHE A 131 1.41 6.28 7.01
CA PHE A 131 1.94 6.04 8.36
C PHE A 131 0.85 5.96 9.43
N THR A 132 -0.43 5.96 9.04
CA THR A 132 -1.53 5.80 9.99
C THR A 132 -1.37 4.51 10.78
N GLY A 133 -1.48 4.60 12.10
CA GLY A 133 -1.32 3.45 12.99
C GLY A 133 0.13 3.00 13.17
N VAL A 134 1.11 3.75 12.64
CA VAL A 134 2.54 3.51 12.87
C VAL A 134 3.01 4.37 14.06
N PRO A 135 3.34 3.75 15.21
CA PRO A 135 3.66 4.51 16.43
C PRO A 135 5.04 5.17 16.39
N GLN A 136 6.01 4.52 15.74
CA GLN A 136 7.38 5.00 15.64
C GLN A 136 8.10 4.43 14.42
N VAL A 137 9.08 5.19 13.93
CA VAL A 137 9.99 4.79 12.87
C VAL A 137 11.43 5.12 13.26
N GLY A 138 12.38 4.32 12.80
CA GLY A 138 13.81 4.54 13.02
C GLY A 138 14.46 5.32 11.88
N HIS A 139 15.58 5.97 12.18
CA HIS A 139 16.35 6.75 11.21
C HIS A 139 16.72 5.94 9.97
N GLY A 140 17.22 4.70 10.13
CA GLY A 140 17.61 3.85 9.01
C GLY A 140 16.45 3.53 8.05
N PHE A 141 15.24 3.38 8.57
CA PHE A 141 14.04 3.18 7.75
C PHE A 141 13.69 4.43 6.93
N VAL A 142 13.72 5.61 7.56
CA VAL A 142 13.41 6.89 6.91
C VAL A 142 14.49 7.27 5.89
N ASP A 143 15.76 7.17 6.25
CA ASP A 143 16.92 7.47 5.40
C ASP A 143 16.86 6.70 4.08
N GLU A 144 16.55 5.41 4.16
CA GLU A 144 16.40 4.57 2.98
C GLU A 144 15.21 5.00 2.11
N LEU A 145 14.05 5.30 2.70
CA LEU A 145 12.82 5.61 1.93
C LEU A 145 12.79 7.01 1.33
N PHE A 146 13.34 8.00 2.01
CA PHE A 146 13.17 9.41 1.64
C PHE A 146 14.43 10.06 1.07
N ARG A 147 15.60 9.43 1.22
CA ARG A 147 16.87 9.93 0.67
C ARG A 147 17.49 8.98 -0.34
N VAL A 148 17.74 7.72 0.06
CA VAL A 148 18.44 6.74 -0.80
C VAL A 148 17.56 6.30 -1.97
N PHE A 149 16.36 5.78 -1.70
CA PHE A 149 15.52 5.21 -2.74
C PHE A 149 15.02 6.24 -3.78
N PRO A 150 14.60 7.47 -3.42
CA PRO A 150 14.25 8.49 -4.41
C PRO A 150 15.44 8.95 -5.25
N HIS A 151 16.66 8.95 -4.71
CA HIS A 151 17.87 9.27 -5.46
C HIS A 151 18.10 8.27 -6.62
N ASP A 152 17.90 6.97 -6.36
CA ASP A 152 18.03 5.92 -7.37
C ASP A 152 16.82 5.87 -8.34
N HIS A 153 15.71 6.55 -8.00
CA HIS A 153 14.45 6.51 -8.74
C HIS A 153 13.81 7.90 -8.88
N PRO A 154 14.44 8.85 -9.61
CA PRO A 154 13.99 10.24 -9.70
C PRO A 154 12.62 10.42 -10.37
N GLY A 155 12.14 9.43 -11.14
CA GLY A 155 10.81 9.43 -11.75
C GLY A 155 9.66 9.09 -10.80
N LEU A 156 9.97 8.70 -9.55
CA LEU A 156 8.99 8.37 -8.52
C LEU A 156 8.98 9.45 -7.44
N GLN A 157 7.79 10.02 -7.19
CA GLN A 157 7.55 10.86 -6.03
C GLN A 157 7.05 10.01 -4.84
N ILE A 158 7.82 9.98 -3.75
CA ILE A 158 7.38 9.38 -2.48
C ILE A 158 6.80 10.48 -1.58
N VAL A 159 5.56 10.30 -1.12
CA VAL A 159 4.84 11.27 -0.29
C VAL A 159 4.41 10.60 1.02
N PRO A 160 4.90 11.06 2.19
CA PRO A 160 4.41 10.55 3.46
C PRO A 160 3.04 11.14 3.79
N VAL A 161 2.10 10.30 4.26
CA VAL A 161 0.78 10.73 4.72
C VAL A 161 0.43 10.05 6.05
N GLY A 162 -0.48 10.64 6.83
CA GLY A 162 -0.97 10.02 8.07
C GLY A 162 0.07 9.88 9.18
N MET A 163 1.11 10.72 9.19
CA MET A 163 2.16 10.68 10.22
C MET A 163 1.68 11.22 11.56
N THR A 164 2.17 10.62 12.65
CA THR A 164 2.14 11.25 13.98
C THR A 164 3.22 12.33 14.08
N PRO A 165 3.14 13.28 15.03
CA PRO A 165 4.18 14.30 15.22
C PRO A 165 5.58 13.71 15.41
N ARG A 166 5.68 12.57 16.13
CA ARG A 166 6.95 11.86 16.33
C ARG A 166 7.53 11.29 15.03
N VAL A 167 6.67 10.71 14.18
CA VAL A 167 7.08 10.18 12.87
C VAL A 167 7.49 11.31 11.94
N ALA A 168 6.72 12.41 11.92
CA ALA A 168 7.03 13.60 11.11
C ALA A 168 8.41 14.18 11.46
N ALA A 169 8.71 14.38 12.75
CA ALA A 169 10.01 14.86 13.20
C ALA A 169 11.17 13.94 12.76
N MET A 170 10.97 12.62 12.77
CA MET A 170 11.99 11.68 12.28
C MET A 170 12.18 11.80 10.76
N VAL A 171 11.10 11.94 9.99
CA VAL A 171 11.16 12.15 8.53
C VAL A 171 11.88 13.46 8.19
N GLU A 172 11.51 14.55 8.86
CA GLU A 172 12.12 15.88 8.68
C GLU A 172 13.62 15.89 9.00
N SER A 173 14.07 15.11 9.98
CA SER A 173 15.49 15.04 10.35
C SER A 173 16.39 14.47 9.24
N VAL A 174 15.84 13.65 8.35
CA VAL A 174 16.55 13.08 7.20
C VAL A 174 16.41 13.97 5.97
N VAL A 175 15.19 14.49 5.71
CA VAL A 175 14.91 15.29 4.51
C VAL A 175 15.60 16.66 4.56
N SER A 176 15.75 17.25 5.75
CA SER A 176 16.42 18.55 5.92
C SER A 176 17.96 18.47 5.94
N ALA A 177 18.52 17.26 5.99
CA ALA A 177 19.95 17.01 6.10
C ALA A 177 20.65 16.77 4.74
N GLY A 178 19.91 16.83 3.62
CA GLY A 178 20.42 16.72 2.25
C GLY A 178 20.08 17.94 1.43
#